data_AF-A0A368F2J4-F1
#
_entry.id   AF-A0A368F2J4-F1
#
_cell.length_a   1.000
_cell.length_b   1.000
_cell.length_c   1.000
_cell.angle_alpha   90.00
_cell.angle_beta   90.00
_cell.angle_gamma   90.00
#
_symmetry.space_group_name_H-M   'P 1'
#
loop_
_entity.id
_entity.type
_entity.pdbx_description
1 polymer ?
#
loop_
_entity_poly.entity_id
_entity_poly.type
_entity_poly.pdbx_seq_one_letter_code
_entity_poly.pdbx_strand_id
1 'polypeptide(L)'
;MWLEKFSSQKTEKSLIEAPLLLQITFFAALLAVFTKIEESGRNTVFGAQALPESDVKVATWSQRIFNLGSNPNPLSGNDVKEAAISFFFRDWYAPLLMNRVIRGIAMLWYIIYLYFAYYGVTQIKEGLEPVNLLVEDSYAIPHYKLLQTYFWKYGATLQVVVNNAPDLRNAAARQRIRAMVGDFATTRHSIGMEGVQFWMDDMESYYRDNLDMKIIDGAFYSMLQHWLASKHNNPWAEDLYWGDDEEGNSTVKSFRWVLSVFMGIEKTDCRL
;
A
#
# COMPACT_ATOMS: atom_id res chain seq x y z
N MET A 1 -8.29 0.69 15.35
CA MET A 1 -8.18 1.60 14.18
C MET A 1 -8.03 3.09 14.55
N TRP A 2 -9.07 3.81 15.04
CA TRP A 2 -8.92 5.26 15.35
C TRP A 2 -7.97 5.58 16.52
N LEU A 3 -8.02 4.77 17.59
CA LEU A 3 -7.12 4.92 18.74
C LEU A 3 -5.66 4.57 18.42
N GLU A 4 -5.43 3.59 17.54
CA GLU A 4 -4.09 3.24 17.05
C GLU A 4 -3.51 4.36 16.18
N LYS A 5 -4.33 5.00 15.35
CA LYS A 5 -3.91 6.12 14.51
C LYS A 5 -3.54 7.35 15.35
N PHE A 6 -4.28 7.61 16.43
CA PHE A 6 -3.96 8.66 17.41
C PHE A 6 -2.72 8.35 18.24
N SER A 7 -2.56 7.11 18.70
CA SER A 7 -1.37 6.65 19.43
C SER A 7 -0.11 6.78 18.56
N SER A 8 -0.19 6.32 17.30
CA SER A 8 0.90 6.38 16.33
C SER A 8 1.30 7.82 15.96
N GLN A 9 0.33 8.73 15.81
CA GLN A 9 0.62 10.15 15.58
C GLN A 9 1.30 10.81 16.79
N LYS A 10 0.96 10.37 18.01
CA LYS A 10 1.55 10.91 19.24
C LYS A 10 2.99 10.42 19.44
N THR A 11 3.26 9.15 19.17
CA THR A 11 4.62 8.60 19.21
C THR A 11 5.52 9.21 18.13
N GLU A 12 5.01 9.44 16.92
CA GLU A 12 5.77 10.04 15.83
C GLU A 12 6.21 11.49 16.13
N LYS A 13 5.31 12.32 16.67
CA LYS A 13 5.66 13.68 17.12
C LYS A 13 6.67 13.68 18.26
N SER A 14 6.50 12.78 19.22
CA SER A 14 7.42 12.66 20.36
C SER A 14 8.84 12.25 19.95
N LEU A 15 8.97 11.46 18.87
CA LEU A 15 10.25 10.96 18.38
C LEU A 15 11.06 12.05 17.65
N ILE A 16 10.39 13.09 17.16
CA ILE A 16 11.02 14.26 16.53
C ILE A 16 11.34 15.34 17.57
N GLU A 17 10.47 15.54 18.57
CA GLU A 17 10.65 16.56 19.62
C GLU A 17 11.81 16.23 20.56
N ALA A 18 11.97 14.96 20.94
CA ALA A 18 13.03 14.51 21.86
C ALA A 18 14.47 14.81 21.37
N PRO A 19 14.87 14.49 20.12
CA PRO A 19 16.22 14.80 19.63
C PRO A 19 16.46 16.30 19.50
N LEU A 20 15.44 17.10 19.14
CA LEU A 20 15.57 18.55 19.07
C LEU A 20 15.82 19.18 20.45
N LEU A 21 15.10 18.72 21.48
CA LEU A 21 15.33 19.15 22.86
C LEU A 21 16.72 18.75 23.37
N LEU A 22 17.16 17.54 23.04
CA LEU A 22 18.52 17.06 23.37
C LEU A 22 19.58 17.91 22.66
N GLN A 23 19.38 18.24 21.38
CA GLN A 23 20.28 19.08 20.61
C GLN A 23 20.34 20.53 21.13
N ILE A 24 19.26 21.10 21.65
CA ILE A 24 19.29 22.48 22.19
C ILE A 24 19.88 22.51 23.60
N THR A 25 19.60 21.52 24.45
CA THR A 25 20.02 21.55 25.86
C THR A 25 21.39 20.90 26.10
N PHE A 26 21.52 19.62 25.75
CA PHE A 26 22.73 18.84 26.01
C PHE A 26 23.89 19.34 25.16
N PHE A 27 23.69 19.55 23.85
CA PHE A 27 24.76 20.02 22.97
C PHE A 27 25.15 21.49 23.24
N ALA A 28 24.20 22.38 23.59
CA ALA A 28 24.57 23.75 23.99
C ALA A 28 25.34 23.80 25.31
N ALA A 29 24.98 22.96 26.29
CA ALA A 29 25.76 22.83 27.52
C ALA A 29 27.19 22.33 27.25
N LEU A 30 27.33 21.37 26.35
CA LEU A 30 28.61 20.78 25.96
C LEU A 30 29.47 21.76 25.15
N LEU A 31 28.86 22.56 24.26
CA LEU A 31 29.50 23.70 23.60
C LEU A 31 29.99 24.73 24.61
N ALA A 32 29.17 25.13 25.59
CA ALA A 32 29.57 26.09 26.60
C ALA A 32 30.77 25.60 27.46
N VAL A 33 30.83 24.29 27.74
CA VAL A 33 31.99 23.66 28.40
C VAL A 33 33.23 23.73 27.50
N PHE A 34 33.11 23.39 26.22
CA PHE A 34 34.23 23.47 25.29
C PHE A 34 34.72 24.90 25.04
N THR A 35 33.83 25.89 24.98
CA THR A 35 34.21 27.30 24.87
C THR A 35 35.03 27.76 26.09
N LYS A 36 34.64 27.36 27.31
CA LYS A 36 35.43 27.66 28.52
C LYS A 36 36.81 26.99 28.51
N ILE A 37 36.91 25.77 27.96
CA ILE A 37 38.19 25.06 27.81
C ILE A 37 39.08 25.77 26.79
N GLU A 38 38.52 26.22 25.68
CA GLU A 38 39.21 27.01 24.65
C GLU A 38 39.70 28.36 25.19
N GLU A 39 38.87 29.10 25.93
CA GLU A 39 39.25 30.35 26.61
C GLU A 39 40.40 30.15 27.60
N SER A 40 40.46 28.98 28.26
CA SER A 40 41.58 28.64 29.17
C SER A 40 42.89 28.27 28.45
N GLY A 41 42.89 28.32 27.10
CA GLY A 41 44.05 28.00 26.28
C GLY A 41 44.43 26.52 26.34
N ARG A 42 43.45 25.62 26.52
CA ARG A 42 43.67 24.17 26.57
C ARG A 42 43.08 23.50 25.33
N ASN A 43 43.77 22.50 24.82
CA ASN A 43 43.28 21.63 23.75
C ASN A 43 42.01 20.88 24.20
N THR A 44 40.98 20.89 23.36
CA THR A 44 39.67 20.26 23.61
C THR A 44 39.73 18.74 23.71
N VAL A 45 40.74 18.07 23.13
CA VAL A 45 40.83 16.59 23.14
C VAL A 45 41.58 16.05 24.36
N PHE A 46 42.68 16.68 24.77
CA PHE A 46 43.57 16.16 25.82
C PHE A 46 43.79 17.13 27.00
N GLY A 47 43.21 18.34 26.97
CA GLY A 47 43.38 19.35 28.03
C GLY A 47 44.80 19.92 28.14
N ALA A 48 45.69 19.58 27.20
CA ALA A 48 47.07 20.07 27.14
C ALA A 48 47.10 21.56 26.71
N GLN A 49 48.09 22.31 27.21
CA GLN A 49 48.22 23.74 26.90
C GLN A 49 48.42 23.97 25.40
N ALA A 50 47.59 24.85 24.82
CA ALA A 50 47.65 25.23 23.42
C ALA A 50 48.88 26.09 23.14
N LEU A 51 49.55 25.83 22.03
CA LEU A 51 50.74 26.57 21.62
C LEU A 51 50.36 27.94 21.02
N PRO A 52 51.02 29.04 21.41
CA PRO A 52 50.80 30.35 20.80
C PRO A 52 51.27 30.37 19.33
N GLU A 53 50.68 31.25 18.51
CA GLU A 53 50.93 31.34 17.06
C GLU A 53 52.41 31.55 16.66
N SER A 54 53.25 32.00 17.60
CA SER A 54 54.71 32.16 17.40
C SER A 54 55.47 30.84 17.26
N ASP A 55 54.99 29.75 17.87
CA ASP A 55 55.70 28.45 17.91
C ASP A 55 55.19 27.44 16.86
N VAL A 56 54.08 27.76 16.18
CA VAL A 56 53.44 26.90 15.16
C VAL A 56 54.35 26.67 13.94
N LYS A 57 55.30 27.58 13.67
CA LYS A 57 56.23 27.48 12.53
C LYS A 57 57.33 26.43 12.73
N VAL A 58 57.55 25.94 13.95
CA VAL A 58 58.64 25.00 14.31
C VAL A 58 58.11 23.61 14.73
N ALA A 59 56.79 23.42 14.77
CA ALA A 59 56.16 22.22 15.33
C ALA A 59 55.94 21.06 14.34
N THR A 60 56.02 19.83 14.86
CA THR A 60 55.76 18.56 14.14
C THR A 60 54.30 18.44 13.69
N TRP A 61 54.02 17.83 12.53
CA TRP A 61 52.67 17.71 11.93
C TRP A 61 51.59 17.19 12.90
N SER A 62 51.93 16.25 13.79
CA SER A 62 51.01 15.73 14.82
C SER A 62 50.66 16.77 15.89
N GLN A 63 51.62 17.58 16.34
CA GLN A 63 51.38 18.67 17.29
C GLN A 63 50.57 19.80 16.64
N ARG A 64 50.68 20.00 15.33
CA ARG A 64 49.92 20.99 14.56
C ARG A 64 48.45 20.60 14.36
N ILE A 65 48.13 19.31 14.35
CA ILE A 65 46.74 18.82 14.25
C ILE A 65 46.10 18.73 15.64
N PHE A 66 46.86 18.28 16.65
CA PHE A 66 46.29 18.07 17.98
C PHE A 66 46.34 19.32 18.86
N ASN A 67 47.38 20.16 18.84
CA ASN A 67 47.58 21.26 19.79
C ASN A 67 47.42 22.67 19.17
N LEU A 68 46.62 22.78 18.11
CA LEU A 68 46.28 24.06 17.49
C LEU A 68 45.16 24.73 18.31
N GLY A 69 45.53 25.64 19.21
CA GLY A 69 44.54 26.51 19.85
C GLY A 69 44.39 27.82 19.08
N SER A 70 43.17 28.34 19.05
CA SER A 70 42.91 29.70 18.58
C SER A 70 42.87 30.61 19.81
N ASN A 71 43.74 31.61 19.88
CA ASN A 71 43.62 32.68 20.88
C ASN A 71 43.16 33.95 20.16
N PRO A 72 41.85 34.24 20.11
CA PRO A 72 41.34 35.42 19.44
C PRO A 72 41.78 36.67 20.22
N ASN A 73 42.61 37.52 19.61
CA ASN A 73 42.96 38.82 20.18
C ASN A 73 41.78 39.79 19.97
N PRO A 74 41.06 40.24 21.01
CA PRO A 74 39.88 41.08 20.87
C PRO A 74 40.18 42.51 20.35
N LEU A 75 41.45 42.89 20.24
CA LEU A 75 41.92 44.20 19.78
C LEU A 75 42.24 44.24 18.28
N SER A 76 42.36 43.08 17.63
CA SER A 76 42.57 42.95 16.19
C SER A 76 41.24 42.50 15.58
N GLY A 77 40.42 43.44 15.11
CA GLY A 77 39.06 43.20 14.60
C GLY A 77 38.96 42.33 13.34
N ASN A 78 40.03 41.60 13.00
CA ASN A 78 40.22 40.90 11.73
C ASN A 78 40.41 39.38 11.90
N ASP A 79 40.52 38.88 13.14
CA ASP A 79 40.88 37.48 13.43
C ASP A 79 39.67 36.55 13.56
N VAL A 80 38.64 36.73 12.73
CA VAL A 80 37.62 35.69 12.54
C VAL A 80 38.22 34.69 11.56
N LYS A 81 38.76 33.57 12.05
CA LYS A 81 39.18 32.43 11.21
C LYS A 81 37.93 31.84 10.55
N GLU A 82 37.48 32.45 9.45
CA GLU A 82 36.41 31.91 8.62
C GLU A 82 36.84 30.52 8.14
N ALA A 83 36.03 29.50 8.46
CA ALA A 83 36.30 28.15 8.01
C ALA A 83 36.38 28.14 6.47
N ALA A 84 37.35 27.42 5.90
CA ALA A 84 37.58 27.36 4.45
C ALA A 84 36.32 26.98 3.64
N ILE A 85 35.41 26.23 4.28
CA ILE A 85 34.11 25.85 3.72
C ILE A 85 33.20 27.08 3.56
N SER A 86 33.12 27.97 4.55
CA SER A 86 32.33 29.20 4.47
C SER A 86 32.84 30.12 3.37
N PHE A 87 34.16 30.22 3.20
CA PHE A 87 34.77 30.97 2.10
C PHE A 87 34.39 30.39 0.73
N PHE A 88 34.48 29.06 0.56
CA PHE A 88 34.08 28.39 -0.67
C PHE A 88 32.58 28.63 -1.01
N PHE A 89 31.70 28.53 -0.01
CA PHE A 89 30.27 28.77 -0.22
C PHE A 89 29.96 30.24 -0.53
N ARG A 90 30.60 31.18 0.17
CA ARG A 90 30.36 32.62 -0.02
C ARG A 90 30.94 33.13 -1.33
N ASP A 91 32.19 32.79 -1.64
CA ASP A 91 32.95 33.51 -2.67
C ASP A 91 32.99 32.77 -4.01
N TRP A 92 32.74 31.46 -4.03
CA TRP A 92 32.66 30.68 -5.28
C TRP A 92 31.24 30.21 -5.60
N TYR A 93 30.57 29.54 -4.66
CA TYR A 93 29.28 28.89 -4.91
C TYR A 93 28.11 29.88 -4.99
N ALA A 94 28.02 30.83 -4.07
CA ALA A 94 26.95 31.83 -4.06
C ALA A 94 26.91 32.68 -5.34
N PRO A 95 28.01 33.33 -5.80
CA PRO A 95 27.97 34.13 -7.03
C PRO A 95 27.70 33.29 -8.28
N LEU A 96 28.13 32.02 -8.30
CA LEU A 96 27.83 31.08 -9.38
C LEU A 96 26.31 30.83 -9.51
N LEU A 97 25.62 30.58 -8.39
CA LEU A 97 24.16 30.42 -8.38
C LEU A 97 23.40 31.73 -8.62
N MET A 98 23.97 32.87 -8.19
CA MET A 98 23.32 34.18 -8.30
C MET A 98 23.42 34.78 -9.70
N ASN A 99 24.28 34.24 -10.57
CA ASN A 99 24.35 34.63 -11.98
C ASN A 99 23.03 34.30 -12.71
N ARG A 100 22.47 35.30 -13.41
CA ARG A 100 21.16 35.19 -14.10
C ARG A 100 21.11 34.04 -15.11
N VAL A 101 22.23 33.78 -15.80
CA VAL A 101 22.32 32.70 -16.80
C VAL A 101 22.18 31.33 -16.13
N ILE A 102 22.93 31.10 -15.05
CA ILE A 102 22.96 29.83 -14.32
C ILE A 102 21.62 29.60 -13.61
N ARG A 103 21.03 30.65 -13.04
CA ARG A 103 19.68 30.60 -12.47
C ARG A 103 18.62 30.22 -13.51
N GLY A 104 18.72 30.75 -14.72
CA GLY A 104 17.83 30.39 -15.83
C GLY A 104 17.95 28.92 -16.23
N ILE A 105 19.19 28.41 -16.36
CA ILE A 105 19.45 27.00 -16.67
C ILE A 105 18.92 26.09 -15.56
N ALA A 106 19.16 26.42 -14.29
CA ALA A 106 18.66 25.64 -13.15
C ALA A 106 17.13 25.60 -13.10
N MET A 107 16.47 26.73 -13.39
CA MET A 107 15.01 26.78 -13.45
C MET A 107 14.44 25.93 -14.59
N LEU A 108 15.06 25.98 -15.77
CA LEU A 108 14.70 25.13 -16.90
C LEU A 108 14.87 23.65 -16.55
N TRP A 109 15.99 23.27 -15.93
CA TRP A 109 16.24 21.89 -15.50
C TRP A 109 15.22 21.40 -14.47
N TYR A 110 14.81 22.28 -13.56
CA TYR A 110 13.76 21.97 -12.59
C TYR A 110 12.40 21.73 -13.25
N ILE A 111 12.04 22.51 -14.28
CA ILE A 111 10.80 22.29 -15.05
C ILE A 111 10.84 20.94 -15.78
N ILE A 112 11.98 20.60 -16.39
CA ILE A 112 12.18 19.28 -17.02
C ILE A 112 12.01 18.17 -15.97
N TYR A 113 12.64 18.31 -14.81
CA TYR A 113 12.50 17.36 -13.71
C TYR A 113 11.03 17.19 -13.27
N LEU A 114 10.29 18.29 -13.12
CA LEU A 114 8.86 18.24 -12.77
C LEU A 114 8.03 17.54 -13.85
N TYR A 115 8.33 17.76 -15.12
CA TYR A 115 7.66 17.08 -16.22
C TYR A 115 7.90 15.56 -16.16
N PHE A 116 9.14 15.13 -15.95
CA PHE A 116 9.46 13.71 -15.78
C PHE A 116 8.83 13.11 -14.52
N ALA A 117 8.79 13.85 -13.41
CA ALA A 117 8.14 13.41 -12.18
C ALA A 117 6.63 13.23 -12.40
N TYR A 118 5.97 14.19 -13.05
CA TYR A 118 4.55 14.09 -13.41
C TYR A 118 4.28 12.90 -14.32
N TYR A 119 5.08 12.74 -15.38
CA TYR A 119 5.00 11.57 -16.25
C TYR A 119 5.21 10.25 -15.49
N GLY A 120 6.18 10.22 -14.58
CA GLY A 120 6.47 9.08 -13.72
C GLY A 120 5.26 8.70 -12.87
N VAL A 121 4.58 9.67 -12.27
CA VAL A 121 3.37 9.44 -11.45
C VAL A 121 2.25 8.82 -12.28
N THR A 122 2.05 9.26 -13.54
CA THR A 122 1.02 8.66 -14.41
C THR A 122 1.30 7.22 -14.81
N GLN A 123 2.55 6.76 -14.72
CA GLN A 123 2.98 5.41 -15.06
C GLN A 123 3.05 4.48 -13.85
N ILE A 124 2.78 4.99 -12.63
CA ILE A 124 2.73 4.17 -11.43
C ILE A 124 1.55 3.22 -11.57
N LYS A 125 1.85 1.92 -11.62
CA LYS A 125 0.84 0.87 -11.58
C LYS A 125 0.49 0.61 -10.13
N GLU A 126 -0.76 0.86 -9.79
CA GLU A 126 -1.30 0.49 -8.50
C GLU A 126 -1.55 -1.01 -8.48
N GLY A 127 -0.77 -1.73 -7.69
CA GLY A 127 -0.90 -3.17 -7.54
C GLY A 127 0.20 -3.73 -6.65
N LEU A 128 -0.18 -4.25 -5.49
CA LEU A 128 0.68 -5.14 -4.73
C LEU A 128 0.67 -6.49 -5.44
N GLU A 129 1.69 -6.75 -6.25
CA GLU A 129 1.87 -8.11 -6.75
C GLU A 129 2.15 -9.00 -5.52
N PRO A 130 1.38 -10.08 -5.29
CA PRO A 130 1.52 -10.90 -4.09
C PRO A 130 2.94 -11.43 -3.89
N VAL A 131 3.71 -11.56 -4.98
CA VAL A 131 5.11 -11.95 -4.96
C VAL A 131 6.03 -10.91 -4.31
N ASN A 132 5.67 -9.63 -4.35
CA ASN A 132 6.46 -8.53 -3.78
C ASN A 132 6.24 -8.33 -2.27
N LEU A 133 5.23 -9.02 -1.70
CA LEU A 133 5.00 -9.10 -0.26
C LEU A 133 5.77 -10.24 0.42
N LEU A 134 6.34 -11.14 -0.37
CA LEU A 134 7.08 -12.28 0.13
C LEU A 134 8.54 -11.88 0.35
N VAL A 135 9.16 -12.46 1.38
CA VAL A 135 10.61 -12.39 1.56
C VAL A 135 11.29 -13.01 0.34
N GLU A 136 12.38 -12.39 -0.14
CA GLU A 136 13.05 -12.70 -1.42
C GLU A 136 13.43 -14.18 -1.59
N ASP A 137 13.67 -14.92 -0.50
CA ASP A 137 14.03 -16.35 -0.49
C ASP A 137 12.87 -17.30 -0.11
N SER A 138 11.62 -16.86 -0.22
CA SER A 138 10.47 -17.70 0.13
C SER A 138 10.23 -18.82 -0.90
N TYR A 139 10.06 -20.06 -0.42
CA TYR A 139 9.61 -21.22 -1.22
C TYR A 139 8.28 -20.96 -1.97
N ALA A 140 7.49 -19.98 -1.52
CA ALA A 140 6.23 -19.63 -2.15
C ALA A 140 6.38 -18.89 -3.49
N ILE A 141 7.53 -18.27 -3.77
CA ILE A 141 7.75 -17.49 -5.00
C ILE A 141 7.59 -18.33 -6.28
N PRO A 142 8.27 -19.49 -6.46
CA PRO A 142 8.07 -20.33 -7.65
C PRO A 142 6.63 -20.87 -7.75
N HIS A 143 5.99 -21.17 -6.62
CA HIS A 143 4.58 -21.59 -6.59
C HIS A 143 3.65 -20.50 -7.12
N TYR A 144 3.79 -19.26 -6.66
CA TYR A 144 2.97 -18.13 -7.13
C TYR A 144 3.22 -17.81 -8.62
N LYS A 145 4.45 -17.93 -9.12
CA LYS A 145 4.74 -17.74 -10.55
C LYS A 145 4.05 -18.78 -11.44
N LEU A 146 4.03 -20.04 -11.00
CA LEU A 146 3.28 -21.10 -11.69
C LEU A 146 1.77 -20.85 -11.63
N LEU A 147 1.26 -20.45 -10.46
CA LEU A 147 -0.15 -20.11 -10.28
C LEU A 147 -0.57 -18.94 -11.20
N GLN A 148 0.26 -17.90 -11.30
CA GLN A 148 0.05 -16.76 -12.19
C GLN A 148 0.06 -17.16 -13.68
N THR A 149 0.94 -18.07 -14.07
CA THR A 149 1.08 -18.47 -15.48
C THR A 149 -0.08 -19.36 -15.95
N TYR A 150 -0.49 -20.32 -15.11
CA TYR A 150 -1.44 -21.36 -15.51
C TYR A 150 -2.85 -21.14 -14.96
N PHE A 151 -2.98 -20.64 -13.73
CA PHE A 151 -4.28 -20.55 -13.04
C PHE A 151 -4.93 -19.18 -13.13
N TRP A 152 -4.21 -18.06 -13.25
CA TRP A 152 -4.85 -16.74 -13.35
C TRP A 152 -5.68 -16.54 -14.62
N LYS A 153 -5.55 -17.43 -15.62
CA LYS A 153 -6.49 -17.48 -16.76
C LYS A 153 -7.90 -17.92 -16.35
N TYR A 154 -8.02 -18.67 -15.26
CA TYR A 154 -9.28 -19.06 -14.65
C TYR A 154 -9.44 -18.21 -13.39
N GLY A 155 -10.29 -17.18 -13.44
CA GLY A 155 -10.42 -16.28 -12.31
C GLY A 155 -11.15 -16.91 -11.13
N ALA A 156 -11.23 -16.15 -10.04
CA ALA A 156 -11.89 -16.58 -8.83
C ALA A 156 -13.39 -16.84 -9.06
N THR A 157 -13.95 -17.77 -8.28
CA THR A 157 -15.38 -17.99 -8.23
C THR A 157 -16.02 -16.90 -7.37
N LEU A 158 -16.97 -16.18 -7.96
CA LEU A 158 -17.81 -15.20 -7.28
C LEU A 158 -19.06 -15.89 -6.76
N GLN A 159 -19.34 -15.73 -5.47
CA GLN A 159 -20.57 -16.19 -4.86
C GLN A 159 -21.55 -15.03 -4.77
N VAL A 160 -22.71 -15.16 -5.41
CA VAL A 160 -23.75 -14.15 -5.39
C VAL A 160 -24.89 -14.64 -4.51
N VAL A 161 -25.25 -13.84 -3.50
CA VAL A 161 -26.33 -14.15 -2.57
C VAL A 161 -27.51 -13.25 -2.87
N VAL A 162 -28.66 -13.84 -3.15
CA VAL A 162 -29.92 -13.12 -3.32
C VAL A 162 -30.63 -13.10 -1.96
N ASN A 163 -30.69 -11.92 -1.35
CA ASN A 163 -31.41 -11.69 -0.10
C ASN A 163 -32.85 -11.26 -0.44
N ASN A 164 -33.86 -11.99 0.05
CA ASN A 164 -35.27 -11.89 -0.30
C ASN A 164 -35.61 -12.35 -1.72
N ALA A 165 -35.61 -13.67 -1.91
CA ALA A 165 -36.08 -14.28 -3.15
C ALA A 165 -37.59 -14.09 -3.34
N PRO A 166 -38.06 -13.79 -4.57
CA PRO A 166 -39.49 -13.79 -4.87
C PRO A 166 -40.06 -15.22 -4.84
N ASP A 167 -41.37 -15.36 -4.72
CA ASP A 167 -42.02 -16.68 -4.76
C ASP A 167 -41.69 -17.43 -6.07
N LEU A 168 -40.99 -18.55 -5.92
CA LEU A 168 -40.47 -19.37 -7.01
C LEU A 168 -41.55 -20.28 -7.62
N ARG A 169 -42.74 -20.37 -7.01
CA ARG A 169 -43.91 -21.02 -7.61
C ARG A 169 -44.32 -20.32 -8.91
N ASN A 170 -44.11 -19.00 -9.01
CA ASN A 170 -44.46 -18.24 -10.20
C ASN A 170 -43.39 -18.37 -11.30
N ALA A 171 -43.79 -18.87 -12.47
CA ALA A 171 -42.91 -18.99 -13.64
C ALA A 171 -42.27 -17.65 -14.07
N ALA A 172 -43.00 -16.53 -13.95
CA ALA A 172 -42.46 -15.22 -14.30
C ALA A 172 -41.33 -14.77 -13.35
N ALA A 173 -41.42 -15.12 -12.07
CA ALA A 173 -40.39 -14.81 -11.08
C ALA A 173 -39.11 -15.62 -11.36
N ARG A 174 -39.25 -16.92 -11.70
CA ARG A 174 -38.11 -17.76 -12.10
C ARG A 174 -37.41 -17.24 -13.35
N GLN A 175 -38.18 -16.78 -14.35
CA GLN A 175 -37.61 -16.21 -15.57
C GLN A 175 -36.82 -14.92 -15.30
N ARG A 176 -37.27 -14.07 -14.38
CA ARG A 176 -36.53 -12.86 -13.97
C ARG A 176 -35.20 -13.21 -13.30
N ILE A 177 -35.17 -14.23 -12.45
CA ILE A 177 -33.94 -14.71 -11.82
C ILE A 177 -32.96 -15.23 -12.87
N ARG A 178 -33.43 -16.01 -13.85
CA ARG A 178 -32.57 -16.48 -14.95
C ARG A 178 -32.04 -15.33 -15.81
N ALA A 179 -32.86 -14.31 -16.08
CA ALA A 179 -32.41 -13.13 -16.80
C ALA A 179 -31.27 -12.42 -16.03
N MET A 180 -31.44 -12.23 -14.72
CA MET A 180 -30.39 -11.67 -13.85
C MET A 180 -29.10 -12.50 -13.89
N VAL A 181 -29.20 -13.82 -13.74
CA VAL A 181 -28.03 -14.72 -13.83
C VAL A 181 -27.38 -14.62 -15.21
N GLY A 182 -28.16 -14.53 -16.29
CA GLY A 182 -27.66 -14.35 -17.65
C GLY A 182 -26.97 -13.01 -17.88
N ASP A 183 -27.46 -11.92 -17.30
CA ASP A 183 -26.83 -10.60 -17.37
C ASP A 183 -25.46 -10.59 -16.68
N PHE A 184 -25.35 -11.28 -15.53
CA PHE A 184 -24.07 -11.47 -14.86
C PHE A 184 -23.12 -12.38 -15.64
N ALA A 185 -23.63 -13.43 -16.27
CA ALA A 185 -22.84 -14.36 -17.07
C ALA A 185 -22.31 -13.73 -18.39
N THR A 186 -23.03 -12.76 -18.95
CA THR A 186 -22.67 -12.06 -20.21
C THR A 186 -21.78 -10.82 -20.00
N THR A 187 -21.42 -10.52 -18.76
CA THR A 187 -20.51 -9.41 -18.45
C THR A 187 -19.09 -9.67 -18.98
N ARG A 188 -18.36 -8.61 -19.36
CA ARG A 188 -16.98 -8.68 -19.93
C ARG A 188 -15.97 -9.48 -19.10
N HIS A 189 -16.20 -9.58 -17.80
CA HIS A 189 -15.32 -10.23 -16.84
C HIS A 189 -15.80 -11.63 -16.49
N SER A 190 -16.88 -12.14 -17.09
CA SER A 190 -17.42 -13.47 -16.80
C SER A 190 -16.94 -14.47 -17.84
N ILE A 191 -16.76 -15.74 -17.45
CA ILE A 191 -16.34 -16.81 -18.37
C ILE A 191 -17.46 -17.17 -19.37
N GLY A 192 -18.69 -16.78 -19.06
CA GLY A 192 -19.90 -17.09 -19.84
C GLY A 192 -20.86 -17.98 -19.04
N MET A 193 -21.95 -18.39 -19.69
CA MET A 193 -22.97 -19.26 -19.07
C MET A 193 -22.41 -20.62 -18.63
N GLU A 194 -21.35 -21.11 -19.26
CA GLU A 194 -20.68 -22.36 -18.88
C GLU A 194 -19.97 -22.27 -17.52
N GLY A 195 -19.66 -21.06 -17.06
CA GLY A 195 -19.04 -20.80 -15.75
C GLY A 195 -20.03 -20.58 -14.62
N VAL A 196 -21.35 -20.63 -14.89
CA VAL A 196 -22.41 -20.44 -13.90
C VAL A 196 -22.79 -21.79 -13.30
N GLN A 197 -22.83 -21.84 -11.97
CA GLN A 197 -23.41 -22.96 -11.23
C GLN A 197 -24.62 -22.47 -10.47
N PHE A 198 -25.79 -22.96 -10.87
CA PHE A 198 -27.07 -22.57 -10.31
C PHE A 198 -27.95 -23.78 -10.02
N TRP A 199 -28.37 -23.90 -8.75
CA TRP A 199 -29.14 -25.04 -8.25
C TRP A 199 -30.46 -25.26 -8.98
N MET A 200 -31.10 -24.19 -9.52
CA MET A 200 -32.38 -24.33 -10.21
C MET A 200 -32.20 -25.10 -11.53
N ASP A 201 -31.15 -24.80 -12.28
CA ASP A 201 -30.85 -25.47 -13.55
C ASP A 201 -30.49 -26.95 -13.33
N ASP A 202 -29.73 -27.24 -12.27
CA ASP A 202 -29.43 -28.62 -11.84
C ASP A 202 -30.71 -29.39 -11.45
N MET A 203 -31.63 -28.75 -10.74
CA MET A 203 -32.91 -29.34 -10.37
C MET A 203 -33.76 -29.62 -11.62
N GLU A 204 -33.81 -28.69 -12.58
CA GLU A 204 -34.59 -28.90 -13.82
C GLU A 204 -34.00 -30.03 -14.68
N SER A 205 -32.68 -30.11 -14.79
CA SER A 205 -32.00 -31.22 -15.48
C SER A 205 -32.30 -32.55 -14.79
N TYR A 206 -32.26 -32.60 -13.45
CA TYR A 206 -32.62 -33.83 -12.72
C TYR A 206 -34.03 -34.34 -13.03
N TYR A 207 -35.04 -33.45 -13.01
CA TYR A 207 -36.42 -33.84 -13.28
C TYR A 207 -36.69 -34.16 -14.75
N ARG A 208 -35.99 -33.49 -15.67
CA ARG A 208 -36.07 -33.74 -17.11
C ARG A 208 -35.41 -35.06 -17.48
N ASP A 209 -34.19 -35.29 -17.01
CA ASP A 209 -33.33 -36.36 -17.50
C ASP A 209 -33.56 -37.69 -16.76
N ASN A 210 -33.90 -37.65 -15.45
CA ASN A 210 -34.09 -38.87 -14.66
C ASN A 210 -35.56 -39.28 -14.51
N LEU A 211 -36.49 -38.32 -14.53
CA LEU A 211 -37.89 -38.55 -14.19
C LEU A 211 -38.86 -38.23 -15.34
N ASP A 212 -38.38 -37.66 -16.45
CA ASP A 212 -39.19 -37.20 -17.60
C ASP A 212 -40.44 -36.39 -17.19
N MET A 213 -40.30 -35.59 -16.12
CA MET A 213 -41.38 -34.78 -15.57
C MET A 213 -41.12 -33.29 -15.81
N LYS A 214 -42.17 -32.56 -16.21
CA LYS A 214 -42.16 -31.10 -16.23
C LYS A 214 -42.39 -30.54 -14.82
N ILE A 215 -41.71 -29.44 -14.51
CA ILE A 215 -41.85 -28.74 -13.23
C ILE A 215 -43.27 -28.20 -13.10
N ILE A 216 -43.94 -28.55 -11.99
CA ILE A 216 -45.29 -28.09 -11.68
C ILE A 216 -45.19 -26.88 -10.75
N ASP A 217 -45.67 -25.73 -11.20
CA ASP A 217 -45.59 -24.43 -10.50
C ASP A 217 -46.12 -24.49 -9.05
N GLY A 218 -47.28 -25.10 -8.86
CA GLY A 218 -47.90 -25.22 -7.53
C GLY A 218 -47.15 -26.15 -6.56
N ALA A 219 -46.34 -27.07 -7.07
CA ALA A 219 -45.59 -28.06 -6.30
C ALA A 219 -44.07 -27.79 -6.29
N PHE A 220 -43.63 -26.60 -6.72
CA PHE A 220 -42.23 -26.27 -6.91
C PHE A 220 -41.38 -26.53 -5.66
N TYR A 221 -41.82 -26.04 -4.49
CA TYR A 221 -41.06 -26.22 -3.25
C TYR A 221 -41.04 -27.68 -2.76
N SER A 222 -42.12 -28.45 -2.97
CA SER A 222 -42.12 -29.89 -2.66
C SER A 222 -41.18 -30.68 -3.58
N MET A 223 -41.10 -30.30 -4.87
CA MET A 223 -40.15 -30.87 -5.81
C MET A 223 -38.71 -30.49 -5.42
N LEU A 224 -38.48 -29.23 -5.02
CA LEU A 224 -37.18 -28.79 -4.52
C LEU A 224 -36.76 -29.58 -3.27
N GLN A 225 -37.64 -29.76 -2.29
CA GLN A 225 -37.35 -30.57 -1.10
C GLN A 225 -37.07 -32.04 -1.44
N HIS A 226 -37.86 -32.63 -2.35
CA HIS A 226 -37.62 -34.00 -2.82
C HIS A 226 -36.26 -34.13 -3.51
N TRP A 227 -35.90 -33.19 -4.40
CA TRP A 227 -34.60 -33.18 -5.06
C TRP A 227 -33.44 -33.00 -4.07
N LEU A 228 -33.57 -32.09 -3.11
CA LEU A 228 -32.58 -31.91 -2.05
C LEU A 228 -32.39 -33.19 -1.21
N ALA A 229 -33.48 -33.87 -0.87
CA ALA A 229 -33.46 -35.13 -0.12
C ALA A 229 -32.98 -36.33 -0.96
N SER A 230 -33.14 -36.29 -2.28
CA SER A 230 -32.80 -37.39 -3.18
C SER A 230 -31.28 -37.65 -3.26
N LYS A 231 -30.46 -36.62 -3.03
CA LYS A 231 -28.99 -36.71 -3.12
C LYS A 231 -28.39 -36.70 -1.73
N HIS A 232 -27.76 -37.81 -1.34
CA HIS A 232 -27.21 -38.03 0.01
C HIS A 232 -26.17 -36.99 0.48
N ASN A 233 -25.53 -36.26 -0.45
CA ASN A 233 -24.60 -35.17 -0.15
C ASN A 233 -24.82 -34.03 -1.14
N ASN A 234 -25.92 -33.29 -0.98
CA ASN A 234 -26.25 -32.17 -1.85
C ASN A 234 -25.66 -30.86 -1.28
N PRO A 235 -24.60 -30.29 -1.88
CA PRO A 235 -24.01 -29.03 -1.39
C PRO A 235 -25.02 -27.87 -1.43
N TRP A 236 -26.02 -27.95 -2.32
CA TRP A 236 -27.06 -26.93 -2.46
C TRP A 236 -28.01 -26.85 -1.25
N ALA A 237 -28.08 -27.87 -0.40
CA ALA A 237 -28.93 -27.85 0.79
C ALA A 237 -28.48 -26.80 1.81
N GLU A 238 -27.17 -26.52 1.89
CA GLU A 238 -26.60 -25.49 2.77
C GLU A 238 -26.71 -24.08 2.17
N ASP A 239 -26.90 -23.99 0.85
CA ASP A 239 -26.95 -22.74 0.08
C ASP A 239 -28.36 -22.13 0.02
N LEU A 240 -29.37 -22.86 0.48
CA LEU A 240 -30.78 -22.50 0.47
C LEU A 240 -31.26 -22.23 1.88
N TYR A 241 -31.67 -20.99 2.13
CA TYR A 241 -32.28 -20.62 3.40
C TYR A 241 -33.80 -20.63 3.29
N TRP A 242 -34.41 -21.51 4.06
CA TRP A 242 -35.86 -21.63 4.18
C TRP A 242 -36.37 -20.69 5.26
N GLY A 243 -37.49 -20.04 4.99
CA GLY A 243 -38.21 -19.30 6.01
C GLY A 243 -39.71 -19.43 5.80
N ASP A 244 -40.45 -19.26 6.88
CA ASP A 244 -41.90 -19.30 6.82
C ASP A 244 -42.42 -17.95 6.34
N ASP A 245 -43.38 -18.02 5.43
CA ASP A 245 -44.12 -16.86 4.93
C ASP A 245 -45.24 -16.47 5.90
N GLU A 246 -45.89 -15.33 5.68
CA GLU A 246 -47.04 -14.87 6.50
C GLU A 246 -48.21 -15.88 6.50
N GLU A 247 -48.26 -16.76 5.48
CA GLU A 247 -49.24 -17.83 5.33
C GLU A 247 -48.82 -19.17 6.00
N GLY A 248 -47.66 -19.23 6.65
CA GLY A 248 -47.13 -20.45 7.28
C GLY A 248 -46.58 -21.49 6.30
N ASN A 249 -46.44 -21.13 5.02
CA ASN A 249 -45.80 -21.95 4.01
C ASN A 249 -44.27 -21.79 4.08
N SER A 250 -43.53 -22.90 4.09
CA SER A 250 -42.07 -22.85 4.01
C SER A 250 -41.63 -22.50 2.58
N THR A 251 -41.04 -21.32 2.42
CA THR A 251 -40.54 -20.78 1.15
C THR A 251 -39.03 -20.53 1.25
N VAL A 252 -38.35 -20.42 0.11
CA VAL A 252 -36.93 -20.06 0.09
C VAL A 252 -36.82 -18.54 0.20
N LYS A 253 -36.23 -18.03 1.30
CA LYS A 253 -36.07 -16.59 1.54
C LYS A 253 -34.77 -16.04 0.98
N SER A 254 -33.70 -16.82 1.00
CA SER A 254 -32.44 -16.44 0.39
C SER A 254 -31.74 -17.65 -0.20
N PHE A 255 -30.98 -17.41 -1.25
CA PHE A 255 -30.19 -18.45 -1.89
C PHE A 255 -28.88 -17.90 -2.42
N ARG A 256 -27.89 -18.78 -2.51
CA ARG A 256 -26.60 -18.52 -3.12
C ARG A 256 -26.50 -19.21 -4.47
N TRP A 257 -25.79 -18.59 -5.40
CA TRP A 257 -25.33 -19.21 -6.65
C TRP A 257 -23.90 -18.77 -6.95
N VAL A 258 -23.21 -19.50 -7.82
CA VAL A 258 -21.78 -19.30 -8.07
C VAL A 258 -21.56 -18.96 -9.54
N LEU A 259 -20.71 -17.97 -9.79
CA LEU A 259 -20.26 -17.54 -11.11
C LEU A 259 -18.74 -17.61 -11.18
N SER A 260 -18.21 -18.20 -12.24
CA SER A 260 -16.78 -18.14 -12.53
C SER A 260 -16.45 -16.88 -13.33
N VAL A 261 -15.56 -16.06 -12.78
CA VAL A 261 -15.13 -14.79 -13.37
C VAL A 261 -13.78 -15.01 -14.05
N PHE A 262 -13.53 -14.33 -15.15
CA PHE A 262 -12.21 -14.23 -15.77
C PHE A 262 -11.39 -13.18 -15.01
N MET A 263 -10.26 -13.59 -14.43
CA MET A 263 -9.33 -12.65 -13.81
C MET A 263 -8.37 -12.12 -14.87
N GLY A 264 -8.94 -11.44 -15.86
CA GLY A 264 -8.16 -10.58 -16.72
C GLY A 264 -7.73 -9.39 -15.89
N ILE A 265 -6.45 -9.33 -15.51
CA ILE A 265 -5.82 -8.03 -15.22
C ILE A 265 -5.75 -7.31 -16.58
N GLU A 266 -6.90 -6.89 -17.08
CA GLU A 266 -6.93 -5.71 -17.91
C GLU A 266 -6.47 -4.63 -16.94
N LYS A 267 -5.20 -4.25 -17.06
CA LYS A 267 -4.66 -3.06 -16.40
C LYS A 267 -5.76 -2.03 -16.59
N THR A 268 -6.41 -1.65 -15.50
CA THR A 268 -7.29 -0.50 -15.49
C THR A 268 -6.39 0.61 -15.98
N ASP A 269 -6.52 0.94 -17.25
CA ASP A 269 -5.94 2.11 -17.85
C ASP A 269 -6.72 3.23 -17.17
N CYS A 270 -6.23 3.64 -15.99
CA CYS A 270 -6.66 4.85 -15.31
C CYS A 270 -6.17 6.03 -16.14
N ARG A 271 -6.61 6.10 -17.40
CA ARG A 271 -6.65 7.34 -18.17
C ARG A 271 -7.80 8.13 -17.61
N LEU A 272 -7.47 9.00 -16.66
CA LEU A 272 -8.25 10.22 -16.39
C LEU A 272 -8.34 11.06 -17.67
#